data_AF-A0A2W6NP54-F1
#
_entry.id   AF-A0A2W6NP54-F1
#
_cell.length_a   1.000
_cell.length_b   1.000
_cell.length_c   1.000
_cell.angle_alpha   90.00
_cell.angle_beta   90.00
_cell.angle_gamma   90.00
#
_symmetry.space_group_name_H-M   'P 1'
#
loop_
_entity.id
_entity.type
_entity.pdbx_description
1 polymer ?
#
loop_
_entity_poly.entity_id
_entity_poly.type
_entity_poly.pdbx_seq_one_letter_code
_entity_poly.pdbx_strand_id
1 'polypeptide(L)'
;MSFKSVPGSPPVKHKQSGQNLPSARGIRRACSKELYRTAKRLKLYISPERMKQAEECYYAKVIANLLWIGEHRNDRKKLCDWWNTEVSAEIAALWEIDVEPLKEAFKHAFGGYRL
;
A
#
# COMPACT_ATOMS: atom_id res chain seq x y z
N MET A 1 3.90 12.62 45.43
CA MET A 1 2.94 11.54 45.73
C MET A 1 2.75 10.71 44.46
N SER A 2 3.21 9.45 44.46
CA SER A 2 3.12 8.55 43.30
C SER A 2 1.75 7.91 43.24
N PHE A 3 1.02 8.14 42.14
CA PHE A 3 -0.19 7.38 41.85
C PHE A 3 0.20 5.99 41.38
N LYS A 4 0.06 4.99 42.26
CA LYS A 4 0.17 3.57 41.89
C LYS A 4 -1.10 3.15 41.15
N SER A 5 -0.94 2.69 39.92
CA SER A 5 -2.03 2.11 39.11
C SER A 5 -2.59 0.84 39.77
N VAL A 6 -3.92 0.74 39.86
CA VAL A 6 -4.63 -0.41 40.45
C VAL A 6 -4.54 -1.62 39.50
N PRO A 7 -4.24 -2.84 40.00
CA PRO A 7 -4.21 -4.05 39.17
C PRO A 7 -5.63 -4.50 38.81
N GLY A 8 -5.89 -4.72 37.51
CA GLY A 8 -7.16 -5.29 37.02
C GLY A 8 -7.97 -4.42 36.06
N SER A 9 -7.53 -3.19 35.75
CA SER A 9 -8.16 -2.42 34.67
C SER A 9 -7.69 -2.92 33.30
N PRO A 10 -8.60 -3.27 32.36
CA PRO A 10 -8.20 -3.59 30.99
C PRO A 10 -7.45 -2.39 30.41
N PRO A 11 -6.41 -2.61 29.57
CA PRO A 11 -5.64 -1.50 29.02
C PRO A 11 -6.59 -0.56 28.28
N VAL A 12 -6.55 0.72 28.66
CA VAL A 12 -7.30 1.78 27.98
C VAL A 12 -6.83 1.78 26.53
N LYS A 13 -7.65 1.23 25.62
CA LYS A 13 -7.42 1.37 24.18
C LYS A 13 -7.54 2.85 23.87
N HIS A 14 -6.40 3.51 23.69
CA HIS A 14 -6.36 4.84 23.10
C HIS A 14 -6.97 4.74 21.69
N LYS A 15 -8.28 4.99 21.58
CA LYS A 15 -8.92 5.28 20.30
C LYS A 15 -8.39 6.64 19.86
N GLN A 16 -7.28 6.66 19.14
CA GLN A 16 -6.94 7.81 18.30
C GLN A 16 -7.85 7.78 17.07
N SER A 17 -9.11 8.15 17.31
CA SER A 17 -10.08 8.46 16.26
C SER A 17 -9.82 9.88 15.78
N GLY A 18 -8.86 10.02 14.87
CA GLY A 18 -8.52 11.28 14.22
C GLY A 18 -7.36 11.09 13.26
N GLN A 19 -7.66 10.74 12.01
CA GLN A 19 -6.92 11.09 10.78
C GLN A 19 -5.37 11.06 10.80
N ASN A 20 -4.71 10.25 11.62
CA ASN A 20 -3.25 10.18 11.59
C ASN A 20 -2.78 9.47 10.31
N LEU A 21 -1.92 10.14 9.55
CA LEU A 21 -1.28 9.55 8.38
C LEU A 21 -0.57 8.24 8.78
N PRO A 22 -0.53 7.24 7.88
CA PRO A 22 0.17 6.00 8.17
C PRO A 22 1.66 6.27 8.40
N SER A 23 2.27 5.50 9.30
CA SER A 23 3.73 5.55 9.49
C SER A 23 4.46 5.05 8.25
N ALA A 24 5.70 5.51 8.04
CA ALA A 24 6.56 5.05 6.95
C ALA A 24 6.67 3.51 6.87
N ARG A 25 6.79 2.84 8.02
CA ARG A 25 6.79 1.36 8.10
C ARG A 25 5.46 0.76 7.65
N GLY A 26 4.34 1.39 8.01
CA GLY A 26 3.00 0.98 7.58
C GLY A 26 2.86 1.07 6.06
N ILE A 27 3.31 2.17 5.47
CA ILE A 27 3.28 2.39 4.03
C ILE A 27 4.12 1.35 3.29
N ARG A 28 5.38 1.12 3.72
CA ARG A 28 6.25 0.09 3.12
C ARG A 28 5.61 -1.29 3.13
N ARG A 29 5.01 -1.68 4.26
CA ARG A 29 4.30 -2.97 4.39
C ARG A 29 3.08 -3.07 3.47
N ALA A 30 2.33 -1.98 3.29
CA ALA A 30 1.21 -1.95 2.37
C ALA A 30 1.68 -2.13 0.92
N CYS A 31 2.66 -1.34 0.48
CA CYS A 31 3.24 -1.41 -0.86
C CYS A 31 3.74 -2.82 -1.18
N SER A 32 4.54 -3.41 -0.28
CA SER A 32 5.08 -4.76 -0.43
C SER A 32 3.99 -5.83 -0.55
N LYS A 33 2.95 -5.75 0.30
CA LYS A 33 1.83 -6.68 0.27
C LYS A 33 1.00 -6.55 -1.02
N GLU A 34 0.79 -5.34 -1.50
CA GLU A 34 0.04 -5.05 -2.73
C GLU A 34 0.77 -5.57 -3.96
N LEU A 35 2.08 -5.29 -4.09
CA LEU A 35 2.89 -5.79 -5.20
C LEU A 35 3.05 -7.30 -5.18
N TYR A 36 3.27 -7.91 -4.02
CA TYR A 36 3.32 -9.36 -3.89
C TYR A 36 2.02 -10.03 -4.35
N ARG A 37 0.85 -9.48 -3.94
CA ARG A 37 -0.46 -10.00 -4.37
C ARG A 37 -0.68 -9.83 -5.87
N THR A 38 -0.21 -8.72 -6.42
CA THR A 38 -0.29 -8.42 -7.85
C THR A 38 0.53 -9.43 -8.65
N ALA A 39 1.80 -9.63 -8.29
CA ALA A 39 2.68 -10.62 -8.92
C ALA A 39 2.11 -12.05 -8.82
N LYS A 40 1.59 -12.43 -7.64
CA LYS A 40 0.93 -13.73 -7.44
C LYS A 40 -0.29 -13.90 -8.33
N ARG A 41 -1.07 -12.83 -8.58
CA ARG A 41 -2.25 -12.87 -9.44
C ARG A 41 -1.89 -13.00 -10.92
N LEU A 42 -0.81 -12.36 -11.33
CA LEU A 42 -0.21 -12.54 -12.66
C LEU A 42 0.44 -13.92 -12.86
N LYS A 43 0.58 -14.72 -11.78
CA LYS A 43 1.33 -15.98 -11.77
C LYS A 43 2.79 -15.80 -12.22
N LEU A 44 3.35 -14.63 -11.93
CA LEU A 44 4.73 -14.29 -12.29
C LEU A 44 5.66 -14.52 -11.12
N TYR A 45 6.82 -15.09 -11.41
CA TYR A 45 7.95 -15.04 -10.52
C TYR A 45 8.72 -13.73 -10.76
N ILE A 46 8.85 -12.93 -9.71
CA ILE A 46 9.67 -11.72 -9.70
C ILE A 46 10.85 -12.00 -8.77
N SER A 47 12.08 -11.77 -9.23
CA SER A 47 13.26 -11.95 -8.39
C SER A 47 13.19 -11.02 -7.16
N PRO A 48 13.80 -11.40 -6.02
CA PRO A 48 13.79 -10.56 -4.82
C PRO A 48 14.30 -9.13 -5.07
N GLU A 49 15.30 -9.00 -5.94
CA GLU A 49 15.88 -7.70 -6.31
C GLU A 49 14.90 -6.83 -7.10
N ARG A 50 14.26 -7.37 -8.15
CA ARG A 50 13.25 -6.63 -8.94
C ARG A 50 12.01 -6.27 -8.11
N MET A 51 11.62 -7.15 -7.18
CA MET A 51 10.52 -6.86 -6.25
C MET A 51 10.89 -5.69 -5.33
N LYS A 52 12.10 -5.72 -4.74
CA LYS A 52 12.58 -4.64 -3.86
C LYS A 52 12.65 -3.30 -4.59
N GLN A 53 13.16 -3.27 -5.83
CA GLN A 53 13.19 -2.06 -6.65
C GLN A 53 11.79 -1.50 -6.91
N ALA A 54 10.83 -2.37 -7.25
CA ALA A 54 9.44 -1.96 -7.45
C ALA A 54 8.77 -1.45 -6.16
N GLU A 55 9.05 -2.08 -5.01
CA GLU A 55 8.57 -1.63 -3.70
C GLU A 55 9.13 -0.26 -3.33
N GLU A 56 10.40 -0.01 -3.59
CA GLU A 56 11.06 1.28 -3.33
C GLU A 56 10.50 2.39 -4.23
N CYS A 57 10.33 2.09 -5.53
CA CYS A 57 9.68 2.97 -6.50
C CYS A 57 8.25 3.34 -6.05
N TYR A 58 7.43 2.32 -5.73
CA TYR A 58 6.06 2.54 -5.30
C TYR A 58 5.98 3.33 -4.00
N TYR A 59 6.79 2.96 -3.00
CA TYR A 59 6.88 3.66 -1.73
C TYR A 59 7.24 5.14 -1.92
N ALA A 60 8.24 5.45 -2.76
CA ALA A 60 8.67 6.82 -3.01
C ALA A 60 7.52 7.67 -3.58
N LYS A 61 6.77 7.14 -4.56
CA LYS A 61 5.60 7.82 -5.14
C LYS A 61 4.47 8.03 -4.12
N VAL A 62 4.24 7.06 -3.22
CA VAL A 62 3.25 7.20 -2.14
C VAL A 62 3.66 8.30 -1.17
N ILE A 63 4.94 8.36 -0.78
CA ILE A 63 5.43 9.41 0.13
C ILE A 63 5.34 10.79 -0.51
N ALA A 64 5.68 10.92 -1.80
CA ALA A 64 5.55 12.18 -2.53
C ALA A 64 4.10 12.69 -2.60
N ASN A 65 3.12 11.78 -2.55
CA ASN A 65 1.68 12.09 -2.61
C ASN A 65 0.94 11.81 -1.29
N LEU A 66 1.67 11.77 -0.16
CA LEU A 66 1.15 11.23 1.10
C LEU A 66 -0.12 11.93 1.60
N LEU A 67 -0.18 13.26 1.48
CA LEU A 67 -1.35 14.03 1.91
C LEU A 67 -2.58 13.69 1.06
N TRP A 68 -2.44 13.71 -0.26
CA TRP A 68 -3.52 13.40 -1.20
C TRP A 68 -4.02 11.95 -1.04
N ILE A 69 -3.10 10.98 -0.89
CA ILE A 69 -3.45 9.58 -0.64
C ILE A 69 -4.16 9.44 0.72
N GLY A 70 -3.71 10.19 1.74
CA GLY A 70 -4.31 10.22 3.06
C GLY A 70 -5.75 10.73 3.04
N GLU A 71 -6.05 11.75 2.23
CA GLU A 71 -7.38 12.30 1.98
C GLU A 71 -8.29 11.31 1.25
N HIS A 72 -7.73 10.60 0.25
CA HIS A 72 -8.46 9.66 -0.61
C HIS A 72 -8.42 8.20 -0.13
N ARG A 73 -7.92 7.92 1.08
CA ARG A 73 -7.71 6.56 1.60
C ARG A 73 -8.94 5.63 1.57
N ASN A 74 -10.14 6.21 1.59
CA ASN A 74 -11.41 5.48 1.55
C ASN A 74 -11.97 5.30 0.13
N ASP A 75 -11.42 6.00 -0.86
CA ASP A 75 -11.82 5.93 -2.27
C ASP A 75 -10.85 5.04 -3.04
N ARG A 76 -11.09 3.73 -2.97
CA ARG A 76 -10.22 2.73 -3.61
C ARG A 76 -10.16 2.89 -5.13
N LYS A 77 -11.22 3.40 -5.75
CA LYS A 77 -11.24 3.63 -7.20
C LYS A 77 -10.24 4.72 -7.55
N LYS A 78 -10.30 5.88 -6.88
CA LYS A 78 -9.32 6.97 -7.10
C LYS A 78 -7.89 6.55 -6.83
N LEU A 79 -7.65 5.77 -5.78
CA LEU A 79 -6.30 5.26 -5.49
C LEU A 79 -5.80 4.29 -6.58
N CYS A 80 -6.68 3.45 -7.13
CA CYS A 80 -6.35 2.57 -8.23
C CYS A 80 -6.08 3.36 -9.52
N ASP A 81 -6.90 4.36 -9.83
CA ASP A 81 -6.73 5.24 -10.98
C ASP A 81 -5.41 6.02 -10.88
N TRP A 82 -5.09 6.54 -9.69
CA TRP A 82 -3.80 7.16 -9.42
C TRP A 82 -2.64 6.19 -9.62
N TRP A 83 -2.75 4.96 -9.12
CA TRP A 83 -1.71 3.94 -9.31
C TRP A 83 -1.50 3.61 -10.80
N ASN A 84 -2.59 3.49 -11.55
CA ASN A 84 -2.55 3.25 -12.99
C ASN A 84 -1.82 4.36 -13.74
N THR A 85 -2.00 5.62 -13.34
CA THR A 85 -1.37 6.77 -13.98
C THR A 85 0.08 6.96 -13.55
N GLU A 86 0.37 6.90 -12.25
CA GLU A 86 1.65 7.36 -11.69
C GLU A 86 2.67 6.24 -11.47
N VAL A 87 2.22 5.00 -11.28
CA VAL A 87 3.07 3.90 -10.79
C VAL A 87 3.21 2.77 -11.82
N SER A 88 2.11 2.42 -12.50
CA SER A 88 2.02 1.17 -13.26
C SER A 88 3.10 1.00 -14.35
N ALA A 89 3.40 2.05 -15.12
CA ALA A 89 4.34 1.98 -16.23
C ALA A 89 5.78 1.69 -15.78
N GLU A 90 6.18 2.28 -14.65
CA GLU A 90 7.54 2.11 -14.11
C GLU A 90 7.72 0.70 -13.52
N ILE A 91 6.70 0.17 -12.84
CA ILE A 91 6.72 -1.21 -12.36
C ILE A 91 6.69 -2.21 -13.52
N ALA A 92 5.90 -1.94 -14.56
CA ALA A 92 5.86 -2.75 -15.77
C ALA A 92 7.25 -2.84 -16.41
N ALA A 93 7.97 -1.72 -16.50
CA ALA A 93 9.33 -1.69 -16.99
C ALA A 93 10.31 -2.47 -16.09
N LEU A 94 10.25 -2.31 -14.77
CA LEU A 94 11.10 -3.05 -13.81
C LEU A 94 10.87 -4.57 -13.86
N TRP A 95 9.63 -4.99 -14.11
CA TRP A 95 9.26 -6.39 -14.18
C TRP A 95 9.32 -6.96 -15.60
N GLU A 96 9.56 -6.12 -16.61
CA GLU A 96 9.62 -6.47 -18.03
C GLU A 96 8.31 -7.13 -18.51
N ILE A 97 7.17 -6.51 -18.18
CA ILE A 97 5.84 -7.01 -18.54
C ILE A 97 4.97 -5.91 -19.18
N ASP A 98 3.87 -6.33 -19.81
CA ASP A 98 2.87 -5.41 -20.32
C ASP A 98 2.14 -4.68 -19.19
N VAL A 99 1.91 -3.38 -19.39
CA VAL A 99 1.29 -2.52 -18.38
C VAL A 99 -0.19 -2.84 -18.16
N GLU A 100 -0.93 -3.25 -19.20
CA GLU A 100 -2.37 -3.49 -19.10
C GLU A 100 -2.71 -4.71 -18.22
N PRO A 101 -2.09 -5.90 -18.40
CA PRO A 101 -2.26 -7.02 -17.46
C PRO A 101 -1.87 -6.64 -16.02
N LEU A 102 -0.83 -5.83 -15.85
CA LEU A 102 -0.38 -5.37 -14.54
C LEU A 102 -1.44 -4.48 -13.86
N LYS A 103 -2.02 -3.51 -14.57
CA LYS A 103 -3.09 -2.65 -14.05
C LYS A 103 -4.31 -3.48 -13.61
N GLU A 104 -4.75 -4.42 -14.44
CA GLU A 104 -5.88 -5.30 -14.11
C GLU A 104 -5.58 -6.19 -12.89
N ALA A 105 -4.38 -6.77 -12.83
CA ALA A 105 -3.97 -7.57 -11.68
C ALA A 105 -3.89 -6.74 -10.39
N PHE A 106 -3.38 -5.51 -10.47
CA PHE A 106 -3.30 -4.60 -9.33
C PHE A 106 -4.69 -4.19 -8.87
N LYS A 107 -5.58 -3.78 -9.79
CA LYS A 107 -6.97 -3.42 -9.51
C LYS A 107 -7.68 -4.51 -8.72
N HIS A 108 -7.54 -5.77 -9.14
CA HIS A 108 -8.09 -6.90 -8.41
C HIS A 108 -7.41 -7.17 -7.06
N ALA A 109 -6.10 -7.03 -6.97
CA ALA A 109 -5.34 -7.27 -5.73
C ALA A 109 -5.62 -6.21 -4.65
N PHE A 110 -5.81 -4.96 -5.07
CA PHE A 110 -6.04 -3.79 -4.21
C PHE A 110 -7.53 -3.60 -3.88
N GLY A 111 -8.39 -3.66 -4.89
CA GLY A 111 -9.84 -3.43 -4.79
C GLY A 111 -10.69 -4.63 -4.39
N GLY A 112 -10.19 -5.84 -4.63
CA GLY A 112 -11.02 -7.06 -4.67
C GLY A 112 -11.87 -7.14 -5.95
N TYR A 113 -12.82 -8.08 -5.99
CA TYR A 113 -13.70 -8.32 -7.16
C TYR A 113 -14.77 -7.24 -7.41
N ARG A 114 -14.76 -6.12 -6.68
CA ARG A 114 -15.84 -5.10 -6.69
C ARG A 114 -15.40 -3.71 -7.16
N LEU A 115 -14.17 -3.56 -7.66
CA LEU A 115 -13.74 -2.37 -8.43
C LEU A 115 -13.85 -2.68 -9.92
#